data_AF-A0A0R3P8Y4-F1
#
_entry.id   AF-A0A0R3P8Y4-F1
#
_cell.length_a   1.000
_cell.length_b   1.000
_cell.length_c   1.000
_cell.angle_alpha   90.00
_cell.angle_beta   90.00
_cell.angle_gamma   90.00
#
_symmetry.space_group_name_H-M   'P 1'
#
loop_
_entity.id
_entity.type
_entity.pdbx_description
1 polymer ?
#
loop_
_entity_poly.entity_id
_entity_poly.type
_entity_poly.pdbx_seq_one_letter_code
_entity_poly.pdbx_strand_id
1 'polypeptide(L)'
;MTSPISTAVQRRRQLLHSVESLRGRVRQVLKCVINLHIEFLVLESNVAALLDEVRALNDDHEEMLRLDKLIETLRDYSGPTICHEWPYPLIFKGTIDEAHVAQILNGSELEVASSGKDYIQLESGTGASVTTSKRSRFLRFPRGSSRKLQSAD
;
A
#
# COMPACT_ATOMS: atom_id res chain seq x y z
N MET A 1 58.32 24.32 -55.98
CA MET A 1 57.03 23.81 -56.50
C MET A 1 56.53 22.74 -55.54
N THR A 2 55.47 23.03 -54.78
CA THR A 2 54.88 22.08 -53.84
C THR A 2 53.94 21.14 -54.59
N SER A 3 54.22 19.83 -54.55
CA SER A 3 53.56 18.84 -55.38
C SER A 3 52.06 18.69 -55.08
N PRO A 4 51.21 18.45 -56.09
CA PRO A 4 49.76 18.26 -55.94
C PRO A 4 49.39 17.12 -54.97
N ILE A 5 50.26 16.12 -54.82
CA ILE A 5 50.13 15.00 -53.88
C ILE A 5 50.07 15.49 -52.42
N SER A 6 50.82 16.53 -52.06
CA SER A 6 50.81 17.09 -50.70
C SER A 6 49.45 17.72 -50.36
N THR A 7 48.84 18.41 -51.33
CA THR A 7 47.53 19.05 -51.14
C THR A 7 46.39 18.02 -51.00
N ALA A 8 46.43 16.94 -51.78
CA ALA A 8 45.43 15.86 -51.69
C ALA A 8 45.51 15.13 -50.34
N VAL A 9 46.72 14.86 -49.85
CA VAL A 9 46.95 14.25 -48.53
C VAL A 9 46.45 15.17 -47.41
N GLN A 10 46.66 16.48 -47.53
CA GLN A 10 46.23 17.45 -46.52
C GLN A 10 44.70 17.59 -46.46
N ARG A 11 44.00 17.60 -47.60
CA ARG A 11 42.53 17.53 -47.64
C ARG A 11 42.00 16.24 -47.00
N ARG A 12 42.63 15.10 -47.29
CA ARG A 12 42.23 13.82 -46.70
C ARG A 12 42.35 13.84 -45.17
N ARG A 13 43.44 14.40 -44.63
CA ARG A 13 43.61 14.56 -43.17
C ARG A 13 42.54 15.46 -42.55
N GLN A 14 42.26 16.61 -43.18
CA GLN A 14 41.18 17.50 -42.72
C GLN A 14 39.82 16.80 -42.70
N LEU A 15 39.49 16.05 -43.76
CA LEU A 15 38.23 15.32 -43.85
C LEU A 15 38.13 14.24 -42.75
N LEU A 16 39.21 13.51 -42.48
CA LEU A 16 39.25 12.54 -41.37
C LEU A 16 39.04 13.22 -40.01
N HIS A 17 39.65 14.39 -39.77
CA HIS A 17 39.40 15.16 -38.55
C HIS A 17 37.94 15.63 -38.44
N SER A 18 37.34 16.08 -39.55
CA SER A 18 35.93 16.47 -39.57
C SER A 18 35.00 15.29 -39.30
N VAL A 19 35.28 14.11 -39.86
CA VAL A 19 34.51 12.88 -39.60
C VAL A 19 34.63 12.46 -38.14
N GLU A 20 35.83 12.54 -37.56
CA GLU A 20 36.03 12.20 -36.14
C GLU A 20 35.29 13.17 -35.22
N SER A 21 35.34 14.47 -35.51
CA SER A 21 34.57 15.48 -34.78
C SER A 21 33.06 15.24 -34.89
N LEU A 22 32.56 14.94 -36.10
CA LEU A 22 31.16 14.61 -36.31
C LEU A 22 30.76 13.36 -35.52
N ARG A 23 31.60 12.32 -35.52
CA ARG A 23 31.38 11.09 -34.74
C ARG A 23 31.24 11.39 -33.25
N GLY A 24 32.07 12.29 -32.71
CA GLY A 24 31.96 12.77 -31.33
C GLY A 24 30.62 13.45 -31.05
N ARG A 25 30.21 14.40 -31.91
CA ARG A 25 28.93 15.11 -31.77
C ARG A 25 27.73 14.17 -31.86
N VAL A 26 27.73 13.23 -32.81
CA VAL A 26 26.66 12.23 -32.95
C VAL A 26 26.53 11.39 -31.69
N ARG A 27 27.64 10.94 -31.10
CA ARG A 27 27.60 10.22 -29.82
C ARG A 27 27.05 11.06 -28.68
N GLN A 28 27.39 12.34 -28.63
CA GLN A 28 26.84 13.25 -27.62
C GLN A 28 25.33 13.46 -27.78
N VAL A 29 24.85 13.61 -29.01
CA VAL A 29 23.41 13.69 -29.31
C VAL A 29 22.71 12.40 -28.92
N LEU A 30 23.26 11.23 -29.26
CA LEU A 30 22.69 9.94 -28.85
C LEU A 30 22.58 9.81 -27.33
N LYS A 31 23.62 10.21 -26.59
CA LYS A 31 23.57 10.23 -25.12
C LYS A 31 22.48 11.16 -24.59
N CYS A 32 22.33 12.33 -25.20
CA CYS A 32 21.28 13.28 -24.84
C CYS A 32 19.88 12.71 -25.10
N VAL A 33 19.65 12.07 -26.26
CA VAL A 33 18.37 11.45 -26.61
C VAL A 33 18.04 10.29 -25.67
N ILE A 34 19.02 9.44 -25.35
CA ILE A 34 18.83 8.34 -24.39
C ILE A 34 18.43 8.89 -23.02
N ASN A 35 19.14 9.89 -22.51
CA ASN A 35 18.81 10.50 -21.23
C ASN A 35 17.40 11.12 -21.27
N LEU A 36 17.06 11.85 -22.33
CA LEU A 36 15.74 12.47 -22.47
C LEU A 36 14.63 11.41 -22.52
N HIS A 37 14.86 10.27 -23.18
CA HIS A 37 13.91 9.17 -23.19
C HIS A 37 13.71 8.56 -21.80
N ILE A 38 14.79 8.41 -21.02
CA ILE A 38 14.69 7.95 -19.62
C ILE A 38 13.85 8.92 -18.79
N GLU A 39 14.11 10.22 -18.89
CA GLU A 39 13.32 11.25 -18.19
C GLU A 39 11.85 11.21 -18.60
N PHE A 40 11.56 10.99 -19.87
CA PHE A 40 10.19 10.86 -20.37
C PHE A 40 9.49 9.64 -19.76
N LEU A 41 10.14 8.47 -19.72
CA LEU A 41 9.57 7.27 -19.09
C LEU A 41 9.31 7.46 -17.59
N VAL A 42 10.21 8.16 -16.88
CA VAL A 42 10.00 8.50 -15.48
C VAL A 42 8.79 9.41 -15.32
N LEU A 43 8.65 10.41 -16.19
CA LEU A 43 7.50 11.32 -16.16
C LEU A 43 6.18 10.59 -16.44
N GLU A 44 6.16 9.70 -17.45
CA GLU A 44 4.99 8.86 -17.75
C GLU A 44 4.58 8.02 -16.53
N SER A 45 5.55 7.38 -15.87
CA SER A 45 5.28 6.60 -14.66
C SER A 45 4.73 7.46 -13.52
N ASN A 46 5.26 8.67 -13.33
CA ASN A 46 4.78 9.58 -12.29
C ASN A 46 3.35 10.07 -12.58
N VAL A 47 3.04 10.36 -13.85
CA VAL A 47 1.69 10.75 -14.27
C VAL A 47 0.71 9.61 -14.06
N ALA A 48 1.09 8.37 -14.39
CA ALA A 48 0.25 7.20 -14.14
C ALA A 48 -0.06 7.03 -12.63
N ALA A 49 0.96 7.12 -11.77
CA ALA A 49 0.77 7.05 -10.33
C ALA A 49 -0.15 8.16 -9.80
N LEU A 50 0.01 9.40 -10.29
CA LEU A 50 -0.86 10.52 -9.90
C LEU A 50 -2.32 10.30 -10.33
N LEU A 51 -2.55 9.70 -11.51
CA LEU A 51 -3.90 9.37 -11.96
C LEU A 51 -4.55 8.30 -11.08
N ASP A 52 -3.78 7.32 -10.61
CA ASP A 52 -4.28 6.31 -9.67
C ASP A 52 -4.64 6.93 -8.31
N GLU A 53 -3.82 7.86 -7.80
CA GLU A 53 -4.12 8.61 -6.57
C GLU A 53 -5.39 9.45 -6.70
N VAL A 54 -5.56 10.16 -7.82
CA VAL A 54 -6.77 10.96 -8.09
C VAL A 54 -8.00 10.06 -8.20
N ARG A 55 -7.89 8.87 -8.79
CA ARG A 55 -9.00 7.91 -8.85
C ARG A 55 -9.40 7.44 -7.45
N ALA A 56 -8.43 7.06 -6.62
CA ALA A 56 -8.71 6.65 -5.25
C ALA A 56 -9.41 7.77 -4.45
N LEU A 57 -8.97 9.01 -4.61
CA LEU A 57 -9.61 10.17 -3.97
C LEU A 57 -11.04 10.40 -4.48
N ASN A 58 -11.30 10.16 -5.77
CA ASN A 58 -12.64 10.24 -6.33
C ASN A 58 -13.56 9.15 -5.74
N ASP A 59 -13.06 7.92 -5.61
CA ASP A 59 -13.82 6.82 -5.01
C ASP A 59 -14.18 7.13 -3.54
N ASP A 60 -13.23 7.68 -2.78
CA ASP A 60 -13.47 8.14 -1.40
C ASP A 60 -14.51 9.28 -1.36
N HIS A 61 -14.46 10.20 -2.33
CA HIS A 61 -15.42 11.29 -2.44
C HIS A 61 -16.83 10.77 -2.75
N GLU A 62 -16.96 9.81 -3.66
CA GLU A 62 -18.25 9.17 -3.98
C GLU A 62 -18.83 8.43 -2.77
N GLU A 63 -18.01 7.74 -1.99
CA GLU A 63 -18.46 7.10 -0.75
C GLU A 63 -18.89 8.12 0.30
N MET A 64 -18.17 9.24 0.43
CA MET A 64 -18.57 10.35 1.31
C MET A 64 -19.95 10.90 0.90
N LEU A 65 -20.18 11.14 -0.39
CA LEU A 65 -21.49 11.59 -0.89
C LEU A 65 -22.60 10.57 -0.62
N ARG A 66 -22.31 9.27 -0.76
CA ARG A 66 -23.25 8.19 -0.44
C ARG A 66 -23.62 8.21 1.05
N LEU A 67 -22.64 8.41 1.93
CA LEU A 67 -22.83 8.52 3.37
C LEU A 67 -23.61 9.78 3.75
N ASP A 68 -23.31 10.92 3.14
CA ASP A 68 -24.06 12.17 3.35
C ASP A 68 -25.54 12.01 2.98
N LYS A 69 -25.81 11.37 1.83
CA LYS A 69 -27.19 11.05 1.41
C LYS A 69 -27.89 10.11 2.39
N LEU A 70 -27.17 9.12 2.93
CA LEU A 70 -27.71 8.22 3.95
C LEU A 70 -28.03 9.00 5.24
N ILE A 71 -27.14 9.89 5.68
CA ILE A 71 -27.35 10.74 6.85
C ILE A 71 -28.56 11.65 6.64
N GLU A 72 -28.69 12.29 5.48
CA GLU A 72 -29.85 13.11 5.13
C GLU A 72 -31.15 12.29 5.18
N THR A 73 -31.14 11.10 4.57
CA THR A 73 -32.29 10.17 4.60
C THR A 73 -32.67 9.78 6.03
N LEU A 74 -31.68 9.51 6.89
CA LEU A 74 -31.90 9.15 8.29
C LEU A 74 -32.37 10.34 9.13
N ARG A 75 -31.95 11.56 8.80
CA ARG A 75 -32.38 12.80 9.49
C ARG A 75 -33.86 13.08 9.28
N ASP A 76 -34.36 12.82 8.08
CA ASP A 76 -35.77 13.02 7.72
C ASP A 76 -36.62 11.75 7.93
N TYR A 77 -36.05 10.69 8.51
CA TYR A 77 -36.75 9.44 8.77
C TYR A 77 -37.71 9.58 9.95
N SER A 78 -39.02 9.51 9.66
CA SER A 78 -40.10 9.51 10.65
C SER A 78 -40.69 8.12 10.93
N GLY A 79 -40.04 7.05 10.46
CA GLY A 79 -40.48 5.67 10.69
C GLY A 79 -40.00 5.10 12.03
N PRO A 80 -40.39 3.86 12.39
CA PRO A 80 -39.90 3.22 13.60
C PRO A 80 -38.38 3.00 13.50
N THR A 81 -37.63 3.59 14.41
CA THR A 81 -36.21 3.32 14.58
C THR A 81 -36.07 2.03 15.39
N ILE A 82 -35.55 0.97 14.76
CA ILE A 82 -35.20 -0.25 15.49
C ILE A 82 -33.87 -0.01 16.19
N CYS A 83 -33.95 0.39 17.46
CA CYS A 83 -32.78 0.46 18.33
C CYS A 83 -32.35 -0.98 18.64
N HIS A 84 -31.38 -1.50 17.90
CA HIS A 84 -30.69 -2.72 18.31
C HIS A 84 -29.68 -2.35 19.39
N GLU A 85 -29.98 -2.73 20.63
CA GLU A 85 -29.04 -2.65 21.73
C GLU A 85 -27.81 -3.51 21.38
N TRP A 86 -26.63 -2.90 21.39
CA TRP A 86 -25.40 -3.65 21.24
C TRP A 86 -25.12 -4.43 22.54
N PRO A 87 -24.68 -5.69 22.48
CA PRO A 87 -24.42 -6.50 21.28
C PRO A 87 -25.69 -7.16 20.71
N TYR A 88 -25.73 -7.34 19.39
CA TYR A 88 -26.81 -8.06 18.70
C TYR A 88 -27.01 -9.46 19.31
N PRO A 89 -28.26 -9.86 19.61
CA PRO A 89 -28.52 -11.24 20.00
C PRO A 89 -28.02 -12.17 18.90
N LEU A 90 -27.12 -13.09 19.24
CA LEU A 90 -26.71 -14.15 18.32
C LEU A 90 -27.91 -15.10 18.13
N ILE A 91 -28.74 -14.82 17.13
CA ILE A 91 -29.87 -15.68 16.79
C ILE A 91 -29.33 -16.82 15.93
N PHE A 92 -29.02 -17.95 16.55
CA PHE A 92 -28.70 -19.16 15.81
C PHE A 92 -29.99 -19.77 15.23
N LYS A 93 -30.04 -19.96 13.92
CA LYS A 93 -31.15 -20.63 13.23
C LYS A 93 -31.09 -22.15 13.46
N GLY A 94 -31.43 -22.58 14.67
CA GLY A 94 -31.50 -23.99 15.09
C GLY A 94 -31.58 -24.12 16.60
N THR A 95 -32.02 -25.28 17.12
CA THR A 95 -31.92 -25.59 18.56
C THR A 95 -30.46 -25.83 18.93
N ILE A 96 -29.72 -24.75 19.12
CA ILE A 96 -28.38 -24.82 19.70
C ILE A 96 -28.58 -24.86 21.21
N ASP A 97 -28.25 -26.00 21.82
CA ASP A 97 -28.21 -26.14 23.27
C ASP A 97 -27.22 -25.14 23.87
N GLU A 98 -27.51 -24.61 25.06
CA GLU A 98 -26.73 -23.54 25.71
C GLU A 98 -25.25 -23.92 25.86
N ALA A 99 -24.96 -25.21 26.02
CA ALA A 99 -23.62 -25.78 26.04
C ALA A 99 -22.86 -25.63 24.71
N HIS A 100 -23.54 -25.73 23.57
CA HIS A 100 -22.94 -25.52 22.24
C HIS A 100 -22.63 -24.03 21.99
N VAL A 101 -23.47 -23.12 22.48
CA VAL A 101 -23.18 -21.67 22.43
C VAL A 101 -21.93 -21.35 23.24
N ALA A 102 -21.80 -21.92 24.44
CA ALA A 102 -20.63 -21.74 25.29
C ALA A 102 -19.34 -22.34 24.68
N GLN A 103 -19.41 -23.49 24.00
CA GLN A 103 -18.26 -24.07 23.30
C GLN A 103 -17.78 -23.20 22.12
N ILE A 104 -18.70 -22.61 21.35
CA ILE A 104 -18.35 -21.71 20.24
C ILE A 104 -17.66 -20.44 20.77
N LEU A 105 -18.13 -19.89 21.90
CA LEU A 105 -17.57 -18.67 22.48
C LEU A 105 -16.25 -18.92 23.23
N ASN A 106 -16.11 -20.06 23.91
CA ASN A 106 -14.92 -20.38 24.72
C ASN A 106 -13.85 -21.19 23.97
N GLY A 107 -14.18 -21.81 22.82
CA GLY A 107 -13.25 -22.65 22.05
C GLY A 107 -12.20 -21.90 21.22
N SER A 108 -12.07 -20.57 21.40
CA SER A 108 -11.08 -19.74 20.70
C SER A 108 -9.71 -19.71 21.39
N GLU A 109 -9.45 -20.57 22.37
CA GLU A 109 -8.09 -20.87 22.85
C GLU A 109 -7.79 -22.38 22.77
N LEU A 110 -6.86 -22.68 21.85
CA LEU A 110 -6.01 -23.86 21.72
C LEU A 110 -6.40 -24.99 20.74
N GLU A 111 -5.45 -25.22 19.83
CA GLU A 111 -5.41 -26.22 18.76
C GLU A 111 -5.49 -27.68 19.21
N VAL A 112 -6.05 -28.51 18.32
CA VAL A 112 -5.63 -29.87 17.93
C VAL A 112 -5.22 -30.84 19.06
N ALA A 113 -6.05 -31.88 19.32
CA ALA A 113 -5.63 -33.29 19.27
C ALA A 113 -6.77 -34.28 19.56
N SER A 114 -6.93 -35.23 18.64
CA SER A 114 -7.26 -36.64 18.81
C SER A 114 -7.32 -37.21 20.25
N SER A 115 -8.46 -37.88 20.52
CA SER A 115 -8.58 -39.16 21.25
C SER A 115 -8.19 -39.23 22.73
N GLY A 116 -9.17 -39.68 23.54
CA GLY A 116 -8.90 -40.51 24.71
C GLY A 116 -9.10 -39.82 26.06
N LYS A 117 -10.16 -40.27 26.75
CA LYS A 117 -10.22 -40.64 28.18
C LYS A 117 -9.36 -39.88 29.21
N ASP A 118 -10.04 -39.65 30.33
CA ASP A 118 -9.53 -39.70 31.71
C ASP A 118 -9.22 -38.37 32.43
N TYR A 119 -10.08 -38.13 33.45
CA TYR A 119 -9.93 -37.44 34.74
C TYR A 119 -8.75 -36.46 34.96
N ILE A 120 -8.99 -35.31 35.61
CA ILE A 120 -8.53 -34.97 36.98
C ILE A 120 -9.28 -33.71 37.46
N GLN A 121 -9.86 -33.87 38.65
CA GLN A 121 -10.46 -32.91 39.57
C GLN A 121 -9.42 -31.93 40.13
N LEU A 122 -9.71 -30.62 40.19
CA LEU A 122 -9.13 -29.71 41.19
C LEU A 122 -10.00 -28.47 41.40
N GLU A 123 -10.11 -28.11 42.68
CA GLU A 123 -11.15 -27.31 43.30
C GLU A 123 -10.90 -25.78 43.29
N SER A 124 -12.01 -25.06 43.46
CA SER A 124 -12.26 -23.91 44.36
C SER A 124 -11.34 -22.68 44.34
N GLY A 125 -11.94 -21.50 44.17
CA GLY A 125 -11.30 -20.23 44.47
C GLY A 125 -12.13 -18.99 44.14
N THR A 126 -13.19 -18.74 44.91
CA THR A 126 -13.96 -17.49 44.97
C THR A 126 -13.06 -16.28 45.27
N GLY A 127 -13.18 -15.17 44.53
CA GLY A 127 -12.68 -13.88 45.04
C GLY A 127 -12.37 -12.76 44.03
N ALA A 128 -13.29 -11.80 43.94
CA ALA A 128 -13.05 -10.35 43.90
C ALA A 128 -12.26 -9.68 42.74
N SER A 129 -13.02 -8.89 41.98
CA SER A 129 -12.81 -7.45 41.73
C SER A 129 -11.40 -6.93 41.42
N VAL A 130 -11.11 -6.58 40.17
CA VAL A 130 -10.31 -5.38 39.83
C VAL A 130 -10.77 -4.78 38.50
N THR A 131 -11.45 -3.64 38.57
CA THR A 131 -11.62 -2.70 37.45
C THR A 131 -10.31 -1.97 37.20
N THR A 132 -9.59 -2.30 36.12
CA THR A 132 -8.57 -1.40 35.55
C THR A 132 -8.62 -1.43 34.02
N SER A 133 -9.44 -0.53 33.46
CA SER A 133 -9.48 -0.25 32.02
C SER A 133 -8.16 0.39 31.60
N LYS A 134 -7.34 -0.36 30.86
CA LYS A 134 -6.03 0.06 30.35
C LYS A 134 -6.16 0.80 29.01
N ARG A 135 -5.89 2.11 29.06
CA ARG A 135 -4.99 2.85 28.15
C ARG A 135 -5.18 2.61 26.64
N SER A 136 -5.98 3.48 25.99
CA SER A 136 -5.92 3.71 24.55
C SER A 136 -4.56 4.30 24.15
N ARG A 137 -3.79 3.57 23.34
CA ARG A 137 -2.62 4.09 22.64
C ARG A 137 -3.04 4.32 21.19
N PHE A 138 -3.17 5.59 20.80
CA PHE A 138 -3.22 5.98 19.40
C PHE A 138 -2.01 5.38 18.67
N LEU A 139 -2.27 4.52 17.70
CA LEU A 139 -1.25 4.00 16.79
C LEU A 139 -0.78 5.15 15.90
N ARG A 140 0.39 5.69 16.21
CA ARG A 140 1.17 6.54 15.30
C ARG A 140 1.80 5.61 14.26
N PHE A 141 1.44 5.76 12.99
CA PHE A 141 2.14 5.11 11.88
C PHE A 141 3.56 5.71 11.75
N PRO A 142 4.62 4.90 11.64
CA PRO A 142 5.95 5.42 11.37
C PRO A 142 6.04 5.85 9.91
N ARG A 143 6.31 7.13 9.70
CA ARG A 143 6.71 7.70 8.41
C ARG A 143 8.15 7.25 8.15
N GLY A 144 8.33 6.16 7.41
CA GLY A 144 9.64 5.67 6.99
C GLY A 144 10.24 6.61 5.94
N SER A 145 11.15 7.47 6.37
CA SER A 145 11.92 8.38 5.51
C SER A 145 13.23 7.72 5.06
N SER A 146 13.42 7.72 3.74
CA SER A 146 14.67 7.77 2.96
C SER A 146 15.87 6.92 3.38
N ARG A 147 16.20 5.91 2.55
CA ARG A 147 17.54 5.33 2.47
C ARG A 147 18.53 6.39 2.00
N LYS A 148 19.43 6.77 2.90
CA LYS A 148 20.66 7.51 2.63
C LYS A 148 21.71 6.51 2.14
N LEU A 149 21.91 6.42 0.82
CA LEU A 149 23.13 5.85 0.25
C LEU A 149 24.21 6.94 0.29
N GLN A 150 25.10 6.86 1.28
CA GLN A 150 26.41 7.50 1.22
C GLN A 150 27.44 6.39 1.10
N SER A 151 27.98 6.26 -0.10
CA SER A 151 29.31 5.69 -0.35
C SER A 151 30.33 6.74 0.08
N ALA A 152 31.32 6.30 0.86
CA ALA A 152 32.55 7.03 1.10
C ALA A 152 33.70 6.06 0.80
N ASP A 153 34.64 6.53 -0.01
CA ASP A 153 36.00 6.01 -0.15
C ASP A 153 36.74 5.99 1.20
#